data_AF-A0A194V879-F1
#
_entry.id   AF-A0A194V879-F1
#
_cell.length_a   1.000
_cell.length_b   1.000
_cell.length_c   1.000
_cell.angle_alpha   90.00
_cell.angle_beta   90.00
_cell.angle_gamma   90.00
#
_symmetry.space_group_name_H-M   'P 1'
#
loop_
_entity.id
_entity.type
_entity.pdbx_description
1 polymer ?
#
loop_
_entity_poly.entity_id
_entity_poly.type
_entity_poly.pdbx_seq_one_letter_code
_entity_poly.pdbx_strand_id
1 'polypeptide(L)'
;MSVVLRYLLPLVTFILAVSAAKIPSQHCTNSPTSRSCWNNGYDINTDYYTEAPPGKLVEVSDKSDHGVTVHNNLTNHNGTAIHWHGIHLNNMNWLDGSPGVTQCPITVSVLLPWRRTARSFLTKYITARRFANLRVQDHAIWNLMVAFALEFAMSIDSEGLYGPLVIHGPSSLDWDVDLGPWLMSDWYHGPVFALDKTAQATNDVAVPDSSVLNGKGVYDCDPSTDPRCTGQGTYYEVVFEHGTKYKIGLINTGTLLTYTFYIDGHSFSVIEADFVPIEPYTTNVLNVGIGQRYEIIVEANATLTQGTNFGIHAQYCGLPSILDSRIGVVRYDANNKTEPPASTSHSDFGCDDPAPSTLVPIVQQYVGRNVNPFGTDDYMYVGQESTNTTWPGSNGSSSPWLWEMRQEPLYVNWSKPSVGRATGLTANTTMPDDAAPVYLDYAAGDWVYFVITSNFTSSPSSSSSSAAGSHLNMPASVHPMHLHGHDAVVLAQGHGEFVASEVTPQLANPARRDTIDIPIGGWVWIAFQVNNPGVWLLHCHIAWHSSDGFAIQFVEQPDRIRSLMEAARVTDGFTDRCDAWAEYYETVSVPAGSVQEDSGV
;
A
#
# COMPACT_ATOMS: atom_id res chain seq x y z
N MET A 1 23.65 -37.10 64.04
CA MET A 1 23.04 -37.70 62.83
C MET A 1 22.17 -36.63 62.21
N SER A 2 22.75 -35.77 61.38
CA SER A 2 22.75 -35.86 59.89
C SER A 2 21.49 -35.16 59.33
N VAL A 3 21.59 -33.87 58.93
CA VAL A 3 21.81 -33.38 57.53
C VAL A 3 20.55 -33.69 56.69
N VAL A 4 19.69 -32.75 56.29
CA VAL A 4 19.86 -31.67 55.28
C VAL A 4 18.73 -30.63 55.47
N LEU A 5 19.03 -29.32 55.54
CA LEU A 5 18.07 -28.27 55.20
C LEU A 5 18.78 -27.28 54.28
N ARG A 6 18.35 -27.25 53.01
CA ARG A 6 18.91 -26.40 51.96
C ARG A 6 18.39 -24.97 52.10
N TYR A 7 19.29 -24.03 51.86
CA TYR A 7 19.10 -22.59 51.85
C TYR A 7 18.09 -22.14 50.77
N LEU A 8 17.15 -21.28 51.17
CA LEU A 8 16.39 -20.39 50.28
C LEU A 8 17.12 -19.04 50.25
N LEU A 9 17.66 -18.66 49.08
CA LEU A 9 18.04 -17.29 48.75
C LEU A 9 17.16 -16.86 47.55
N PRO A 10 16.53 -15.67 47.56
CA PRO A 10 15.89 -15.15 46.37
C PRO A 10 16.95 -14.58 45.43
N LEU A 11 17.02 -15.10 44.20
CA LEU A 11 17.71 -14.42 43.11
C LEU A 11 16.93 -13.14 42.79
N VAL A 12 17.49 -11.99 43.18
CA VAL A 12 17.09 -10.70 42.64
C VAL A 12 17.85 -10.53 41.32
N THR A 13 17.17 -10.79 40.20
CA THR A 13 17.69 -10.50 38.87
C THR A 13 17.56 -8.99 38.65
N PHE A 14 18.67 -8.26 38.76
CA PHE A 14 18.75 -6.87 38.32
C PHE A 14 18.67 -6.85 36.80
N ILE A 15 17.52 -6.46 36.25
CA ILE A 15 17.41 -6.06 34.85
C ILE A 15 18.09 -4.69 34.75
N LEU A 16 19.35 -4.68 34.32
CA LEU A 16 19.99 -3.46 33.84
C LEU A 16 19.28 -3.08 32.53
N ALA A 17 18.37 -2.12 32.60
CA ALA A 17 17.95 -1.38 31.42
C ALA A 17 19.18 -0.68 30.86
N VAL A 18 19.78 -1.25 29.81
CA VAL A 18 20.76 -0.54 28.99
C VAL A 18 19.95 0.51 28.24
N SER A 19 19.87 1.71 28.80
CA SER A 19 19.57 2.90 28.01
C SER A 19 20.65 2.97 26.96
N ALA A 20 20.30 2.71 25.70
CA ALA A 20 21.14 3.07 24.58
C ALA A 20 21.44 4.56 24.73
N ALA A 21 22.70 4.89 24.99
CA ALA A 21 23.12 6.27 25.09
C ALA A 21 22.84 6.94 23.73
N LYS A 22 21.97 7.95 23.71
CA LYS A 22 21.70 8.80 22.54
C LYS A 22 23.05 9.37 22.10
N ILE A 23 23.65 8.83 21.04
CA ILE A 23 24.87 9.40 20.44
C ILE A 23 24.44 10.79 19.96
N PRO A 24 25.11 11.87 20.37
CA PRO A 24 24.77 13.20 19.87
C PRO A 24 24.90 13.17 18.35
N SER A 25 23.78 13.39 17.64
CA SER A 25 23.76 13.53 16.19
C SER A 25 24.82 14.54 15.79
N GLN A 26 25.91 14.08 15.19
CA GLN A 26 26.96 14.99 14.76
C GLN A 26 26.33 15.89 13.68
N HIS A 27 26.56 17.21 13.75
CA HIS A 27 26.14 18.09 12.66
C HIS A 27 26.87 17.66 11.38
N CYS A 28 26.22 16.84 10.57
CA CYS A 28 26.73 16.31 9.32
C CYS A 28 25.72 16.56 8.21
N THR A 29 26.22 16.64 6.98
CA THR A 29 25.42 16.95 5.79
C THR A 29 25.25 15.69 4.97
N ASN A 30 24.05 15.46 4.44
CA ASN A 30 23.81 14.41 3.44
C ASN A 30 24.73 14.64 2.21
N SER A 31 25.55 13.65 1.89
CA SER A 31 26.43 13.67 0.71
C SER A 31 26.57 12.24 0.15
N PRO A 32 27.14 12.04 -1.05
CA PRO A 32 27.37 10.71 -1.61
C PRO A 32 28.14 9.75 -0.70
N THR A 33 28.93 10.25 0.25
CA THR A 33 29.73 9.45 1.20
C THR A 33 29.27 9.62 2.65
N SER A 34 28.07 10.15 2.86
CA SER A 34 27.48 10.37 4.17
C SER A 34 25.96 10.42 4.07
N ARG A 35 25.36 9.46 3.36
CA ARG A 35 23.91 9.42 3.11
C ARG A 35 23.10 9.14 4.37
N SER A 36 23.71 8.56 5.39
CA SER A 36 23.10 8.40 6.71
C SER A 36 22.85 9.73 7.42
N CYS A 37 23.57 10.79 7.04
CA CYS A 37 23.37 12.13 7.58
C CYS A 37 22.23 12.86 6.87
N TRP A 38 21.52 13.74 7.59
CA TRP A 38 20.56 14.65 6.99
C TRP A 38 20.95 16.12 7.19
N ASN A 39 20.39 16.77 8.22
CA ASN A 39 20.70 18.15 8.59
C ASN A 39 20.19 18.43 10.02
N ASN A 40 20.64 19.51 10.66
CA ASN A 40 20.12 20.03 11.93
C ASN A 40 20.08 19.02 13.09
N GLY A 41 20.96 18.02 13.09
CA GLY A 41 20.99 16.97 14.11
C GLY A 41 20.03 15.80 13.85
N TYR A 42 19.55 15.67 12.62
CA TYR A 42 18.79 14.50 12.16
C TYR A 42 19.68 13.63 11.27
N ASP A 43 19.54 12.33 11.44
CA ASP A 43 20.22 11.27 10.69
C ASP A 43 19.34 10.00 10.63
N ILE A 44 19.83 8.95 9.98
CA ILE A 44 19.11 7.68 9.76
C ILE A 44 18.64 7.00 11.06
N ASN A 45 19.21 7.35 12.22
CA ASN A 45 18.83 6.80 13.53
C ASN A 45 17.79 7.67 14.25
N THR A 46 17.35 8.79 13.65
CA THR A 46 16.25 9.58 14.23
C THR A 46 15.01 8.70 14.25
N ASP A 47 14.39 8.58 15.43
CA ASP A 47 13.06 8.00 15.51
C ASP A 47 12.05 8.99 14.94
N TYR A 48 11.80 8.86 13.64
CA TYR A 48 10.87 9.74 12.98
C TYR A 48 9.47 9.55 13.55
N TYR A 49 9.03 8.43 14.10
CA TYR A 49 7.69 8.35 14.73
C TYR A 49 7.49 9.29 15.93
N THR A 50 8.56 9.83 16.50
CA THR A 50 8.50 10.73 17.67
C THR A 50 9.17 12.09 17.48
N GLU A 51 10.15 12.21 16.59
CA GLU A 51 10.97 13.41 16.41
C GLU A 51 11.09 13.78 14.91
N ALA A 52 10.68 15.00 14.53
CA ALA A 52 10.77 15.51 13.15
C ALA A 52 11.55 16.83 13.05
N PRO A 53 12.31 17.09 11.96
CA PRO A 53 13.05 18.34 11.76
C PRO A 53 12.15 19.58 11.71
N PRO A 54 12.50 20.69 12.40
CA PRO A 54 11.82 21.96 12.21
C PRO A 54 12.27 22.62 10.89
N GLY A 55 11.55 22.45 9.77
CA GLY A 55 11.93 23.09 8.51
C GLY A 55 11.30 22.54 7.23
N LYS A 56 11.49 23.22 6.09
CA LYS A 56 10.69 23.11 4.84
C LYS A 56 11.02 21.90 3.94
N LEU A 57 9.95 21.46 3.25
CA LEU A 57 9.85 20.95 1.87
C LEU A 57 9.81 19.41 1.69
N VAL A 58 8.60 18.88 1.47
CA VAL A 58 8.37 17.85 0.44
C VAL A 58 8.45 18.60 -0.87
N GLU A 59 9.46 18.33 -1.69
CA GLU A 59 9.61 18.94 -3.01
C GLU A 59 8.61 18.28 -3.97
N VAL A 60 7.33 18.65 -3.85
CA VAL A 60 6.40 18.51 -4.98
C VAL A 60 6.92 19.47 -6.04
N SER A 61 7.14 19.01 -7.27
CA SER A 61 7.91 19.67 -8.33
C SER A 61 7.37 21.03 -8.84
N ASP A 62 6.53 21.72 -8.08
CA ASP A 62 6.18 23.12 -8.31
C ASP A 62 6.61 23.98 -7.12
N LYS A 63 7.37 25.04 -7.39
CA LYS A 63 8.03 25.92 -6.42
C LYS A 63 7.07 26.85 -5.67
N SER A 64 5.81 26.45 -5.48
CA SER A 64 4.80 27.24 -4.78
C SER A 64 4.49 26.62 -3.40
N ASP A 65 4.41 27.47 -2.37
CA ASP A 65 3.97 27.16 -0.99
C ASP A 65 2.46 26.74 -0.94
N HIS A 66 1.98 25.94 -1.89
CA HIS A 66 0.58 25.57 -2.10
C HIS A 66 0.51 24.04 -2.17
N GLY A 67 -0.27 23.40 -1.29
CA GLY A 67 -0.39 21.94 -1.31
C GLY A 67 -1.20 21.42 -2.50
N VAL A 68 -1.39 20.11 -2.55
CA VAL A 68 -1.94 19.44 -3.74
C VAL A 68 -3.43 19.74 -3.89
N THR A 69 -3.80 20.38 -5.00
CA THR A 69 -5.19 20.62 -5.38
C THR A 69 -5.60 19.63 -6.48
N VAL A 70 -6.68 18.90 -6.24
CA VAL A 70 -7.17 17.87 -7.17
C VAL A 70 -8.37 18.41 -7.94
N HIS A 71 -8.29 18.37 -9.27
CA HIS A 71 -9.37 18.76 -10.16
C HIS A 71 -9.90 17.55 -10.92
N ASN A 72 -11.12 17.12 -10.61
CA ASN A 72 -11.76 16.07 -11.38
C ASN A 72 -12.31 16.62 -12.71
N ASN A 73 -11.65 16.21 -13.80
CA ASN A 73 -12.02 16.50 -15.19
C ASN A 73 -12.33 15.22 -15.99
N LEU A 74 -12.65 14.12 -15.30
CA LEU A 74 -13.02 12.87 -15.95
C LEU A 74 -14.27 13.07 -16.83
N THR A 75 -14.26 12.48 -18.02
CA THR A 75 -15.34 12.64 -19.01
C THR A 75 -16.44 11.57 -18.89
N ASN A 76 -16.19 10.51 -18.12
CA ASN A 76 -17.10 9.39 -17.89
C ASN A 76 -18.06 9.60 -16.71
N HIS A 77 -18.10 10.82 -16.14
CA HIS A 77 -18.93 11.17 -14.98
C HIS A 77 -18.58 10.45 -13.68
N ASN A 78 -17.39 9.85 -13.59
CA ASN A 78 -16.92 9.22 -12.36
C ASN A 78 -16.54 10.26 -11.32
N GLY A 79 -16.78 9.92 -10.05
CA GLY A 79 -16.10 10.56 -8.93
C GLY A 79 -14.61 10.22 -8.95
N THR A 80 -13.83 10.90 -8.13
CA THR A 80 -12.42 10.52 -7.88
C THR A 80 -12.03 10.87 -6.46
N ALA A 81 -11.07 10.16 -5.91
CA ALA A 81 -10.41 10.48 -4.66
C ALA A 81 -8.95 10.07 -4.80
N ILE A 82 -8.11 10.55 -3.88
CA ILE A 82 -6.66 10.53 -4.01
C ILE A 82 -6.08 10.10 -2.67
N HIS A 83 -5.72 8.83 -2.55
CA HIS A 83 -4.99 8.30 -1.40
C HIS A 83 -3.50 8.65 -1.46
N TRP A 84 -2.80 8.54 -0.33
CA TRP A 84 -1.35 8.74 -0.22
C TRP A 84 -0.75 7.49 0.42
N HIS A 85 -0.52 6.47 -0.39
CA HIS A 85 -0.05 5.15 0.02
C HIS A 85 1.15 5.24 0.95
N GLY A 86 1.00 4.62 2.13
CA GLY A 86 2.04 4.55 3.17
C GLY A 86 2.29 5.85 3.93
N ILE A 87 1.55 6.93 3.64
CA ILE A 87 1.59 8.15 4.46
C ILE A 87 0.72 7.95 5.70
N HIS A 88 1.31 8.15 6.88
CA HIS A 88 0.66 7.89 8.17
C HIS A 88 -0.53 8.82 8.45
N LEU A 89 -0.46 10.06 7.98
CA LEU A 89 -1.51 11.07 8.18
C LEU A 89 -1.90 11.19 9.65
N ASN A 90 -0.90 11.27 10.53
CA ASN A 90 -1.10 11.18 11.98
C ASN A 90 -2.10 12.24 12.48
N ASN A 91 -3.19 11.79 13.11
CA ASN A 91 -4.33 12.60 13.56
C ASN A 91 -5.04 13.39 12.43
N MET A 92 -4.89 12.96 11.17
CA MET A 92 -5.40 13.64 9.97
C MET A 92 -6.14 12.69 9.02
N ASN A 93 -6.80 11.65 9.55
CA ASN A 93 -7.53 10.63 8.79
C ASN A 93 -8.46 11.17 7.67
N TRP A 94 -9.05 12.35 7.80
CA TRP A 94 -9.88 12.96 6.75
C TRP A 94 -9.11 13.40 5.48
N LEU A 95 -7.79 13.26 5.44
CA LEU A 95 -6.93 13.51 4.27
C LEU A 95 -6.48 12.21 3.58
N ASP A 96 -6.91 11.05 4.09
CA ASP A 96 -6.49 9.74 3.61
C ASP A 96 -6.96 9.43 2.20
N GLY A 97 -8.03 10.06 1.73
CA GLY A 97 -8.38 9.99 0.32
C GLY A 97 -9.18 8.76 -0.09
N SER A 98 -9.55 7.87 0.83
CA SER A 98 -10.38 6.71 0.53
C SER A 98 -11.88 7.08 0.42
N PRO A 99 -12.50 6.95 -0.76
CA PRO A 99 -13.90 7.32 -0.97
C PRO A 99 -14.85 6.41 -0.18
N GLY A 100 -15.93 6.95 0.36
CA GLY A 100 -16.85 6.18 1.20
C GLY A 100 -16.29 5.77 2.58
N VAL A 101 -14.99 6.01 2.84
CA VAL A 101 -14.36 5.79 4.14
C VAL A 101 -14.05 7.13 4.81
N THR A 102 -13.08 7.87 4.29
CA THR A 102 -12.60 9.13 4.88
C THR A 102 -13.14 10.38 4.19
N GLN A 103 -13.66 10.24 2.97
CA GLN A 103 -14.30 11.32 2.23
C GLN A 103 -15.36 10.85 1.25
N CYS A 104 -16.21 11.78 0.80
CA CYS A 104 -17.02 11.58 -0.39
C CYS A 104 -16.18 11.81 -1.66
N PRO A 105 -16.53 11.19 -2.81
CA PRO A 105 -15.81 11.40 -4.05
C PRO A 105 -15.87 12.85 -4.53
N ILE A 106 -14.80 13.29 -5.19
CA ILE A 106 -14.71 14.58 -5.84
C ILE A 106 -15.54 14.54 -7.12
N THR A 107 -16.57 15.39 -7.21
CA THR A 107 -17.43 15.52 -8.40
C THR A 107 -16.68 16.06 -9.61
N VAL A 108 -17.05 15.65 -10.83
CA VAL A 108 -16.56 16.28 -12.07
C VAL A 108 -16.96 17.75 -12.13
N SER A 109 -16.06 18.59 -12.64
CA SER A 109 -16.34 20.02 -12.88
C SER A 109 -17.33 20.21 -14.04
N VAL A 110 -18.65 20.10 -13.78
CA VAL A 110 -19.69 20.34 -14.80
C VAL A 110 -20.18 21.79 -14.74
N LEU A 111 -20.18 22.49 -15.88
CA LEU A 111 -20.86 23.78 -16.04
C LEU A 111 -22.37 23.56 -16.19
N LEU A 112 -23.10 23.44 -15.08
CA LEU A 112 -24.57 23.39 -15.13
C LEU A 112 -25.17 24.80 -15.40
N PRO A 113 -26.11 24.97 -16.36
CA PRO A 113 -26.61 26.28 -16.77
C PRO A 113 -27.34 27.10 -15.69
N TRP A 114 -27.78 26.48 -14.59
CA TRP A 114 -28.66 27.12 -13.60
C TRP A 114 -28.06 27.32 -12.19
N ARG A 115 -26.82 26.87 -11.96
CA ARG A 115 -26.03 27.25 -10.77
C ARG A 115 -24.60 27.52 -11.22
N ARG A 116 -24.23 28.80 -11.35
CA ARG A 116 -22.83 29.21 -11.42
C ARG A 116 -22.17 28.95 -10.07
N THR A 117 -21.83 27.71 -9.80
CA THR A 117 -20.88 27.37 -8.74
C THR A 117 -20.13 26.13 -9.19
N ALA A 118 -19.12 26.36 -10.02
CA ALA A 118 -18.02 25.40 -10.15
C ALA A 118 -17.40 25.26 -8.76
N ARG A 119 -17.83 24.27 -7.99
CA ARG A 119 -17.08 23.90 -6.79
C ARG A 119 -15.91 23.09 -7.29
N SER A 120 -14.83 23.80 -7.63
CA SER A 120 -13.51 23.19 -7.57
C SER A 120 -13.41 22.47 -6.23
N PHE A 121 -12.96 21.22 -6.23
CA PHE A 121 -12.42 20.63 -5.02
C PHE A 121 -11.09 21.34 -4.79
N LEU A 122 -11.21 22.51 -4.20
CA LEU A 122 -10.11 23.12 -3.54
C LEU A 122 -9.84 22.19 -2.38
N THR A 123 -8.82 21.34 -2.51
CA THR A 123 -8.02 20.89 -1.36
C THR A 123 -7.35 22.13 -0.75
N LYS A 124 -8.11 23.20 -0.44
CA LYS A 124 -7.64 24.44 0.18
C LYS A 124 -7.05 24.18 1.57
N TYR A 125 -7.27 22.98 2.09
CA TYR A 125 -6.77 22.57 3.39
C TYR A 125 -5.38 21.97 3.39
N ILE A 126 -4.78 21.76 2.22
CA ILE A 126 -3.34 21.63 2.12
C ILE A 126 -2.79 22.98 1.64
N THR A 127 -2.83 24.01 2.49
CA THR A 127 -1.96 25.19 2.27
C THR A 127 -0.56 24.84 2.79
N ALA A 128 0.54 25.39 2.27
CA ALA A 128 1.86 25.07 2.85
C ALA A 128 2.00 25.49 4.31
N ARG A 129 1.10 26.34 4.85
CA ARG A 129 0.94 26.57 6.30
C ARG A 129 0.43 25.36 7.08
N ARG A 130 -0.28 24.43 6.44
CA ARG A 130 -0.72 23.15 7.00
C ARG A 130 0.09 21.95 6.53
N PHE A 131 0.80 22.00 5.40
CA PHE A 131 2.01 21.16 5.27
C PHE A 131 3.03 21.53 6.36
N ALA A 132 3.04 22.79 6.82
CA ALA A 132 3.78 23.21 8.02
C ALA A 132 3.17 22.75 9.36
N ASN A 133 1.96 22.18 9.37
CA ASN A 133 1.39 21.50 10.53
C ASN A 133 1.39 19.96 10.39
N LEU A 134 1.38 19.39 9.17
CA LEU A 134 1.88 18.04 8.87
C LEU A 134 3.33 17.92 9.42
N ARG A 135 4.15 18.96 9.22
CA ARG A 135 5.52 19.12 9.80
C ARG A 135 5.63 19.04 11.34
N VAL A 136 4.53 19.15 12.11
CA VAL A 136 4.59 19.19 13.59
C VAL A 136 3.93 17.98 14.23
N GLN A 137 3.06 17.24 13.53
CA GLN A 137 2.32 16.11 14.09
C GLN A 137 2.52 14.79 13.32
N ASP A 138 2.92 14.83 12.06
CA ASP A 138 3.35 13.64 11.32
C ASP A 138 4.85 13.47 11.52
N HIS A 139 5.19 12.90 12.67
CA HIS A 139 6.57 12.67 13.02
C HIS A 139 7.20 11.68 11.98
N ALA A 140 6.41 10.74 11.44
CA ALA A 140 6.70 9.62 10.53
C ALA A 140 7.79 9.72 9.42
N ILE A 141 7.86 10.86 8.72
CA ILE A 141 8.01 10.79 7.26
C ILE A 141 9.26 11.51 6.73
N TRP A 142 10.44 11.19 7.26
CA TRP A 142 11.68 11.88 6.85
C TRP A 142 12.79 10.97 6.32
N ASN A 143 12.44 9.77 5.89
CA ASN A 143 13.34 8.94 5.08
C ASN A 143 13.11 9.18 3.59
N LEU A 144 14.10 8.80 2.77
CA LEU A 144 14.09 9.00 1.33
C LEU A 144 13.12 8.01 0.69
N MET A 145 11.99 8.48 0.19
CA MET A 145 10.80 7.65 0.11
C MET A 145 9.95 8.01 -1.08
N VAL A 146 9.54 7.03 -1.87
CA VAL A 146 8.48 7.24 -2.85
C VAL A 146 7.15 6.74 -2.26
N ALA A 147 6.30 7.64 -1.78
CA ALA A 147 4.89 7.36 -1.59
C ALA A 147 4.21 7.24 -2.95
N PHE A 148 3.09 6.54 -2.98
CA PHE A 148 2.21 6.49 -4.12
C PHE A 148 1.03 7.40 -3.83
N ALA A 149 0.58 8.18 -4.81
CA ALA A 149 -0.69 8.87 -4.68
C ALA A 149 -1.69 8.10 -5.55
N LEU A 150 -2.93 8.01 -5.04
CA LEU A 150 -4.21 7.74 -5.69
C LEU A 150 -4.81 6.35 -5.37
N GLU A 151 -6.02 6.37 -4.80
CA GLU A 151 -6.97 5.25 -4.70
C GLU A 151 -8.35 5.86 -4.91
N PHE A 152 -9.07 5.36 -5.90
CA PHE A 152 -10.52 5.48 -5.99
C PHE A 152 -10.98 4.30 -6.82
N ALA A 153 -11.52 3.25 -6.19
CA ALA A 153 -11.89 1.99 -6.83
C ALA A 153 -10.73 1.51 -7.68
N MET A 154 -9.84 0.67 -7.14
CA MET A 154 -8.55 0.28 -7.76
C MET A 154 -8.57 0.03 -9.30
N SER A 155 -9.74 -0.28 -9.88
CA SER A 155 -10.04 -0.21 -11.31
C SER A 155 -9.64 1.11 -12.02
N ILE A 156 -9.61 2.28 -11.38
CA ILE A 156 -9.15 3.56 -12.00
C ILE A 156 -7.63 3.71 -11.96
N ASP A 157 -6.95 3.22 -10.92
CA ASP A 157 -5.48 3.21 -10.86
C ASP A 157 -4.93 2.38 -12.03
N SER A 158 -5.63 1.28 -12.31
CA SER A 158 -5.40 0.39 -13.45
C SER A 158 -5.58 1.07 -14.83
N GLU A 159 -6.20 2.25 -14.88
CA GLU A 159 -6.32 3.11 -16.08
C GLU A 159 -5.21 4.18 -16.15
N GLY A 160 -4.22 4.13 -15.26
CA GLY A 160 -3.06 5.01 -15.25
C GLY A 160 -3.17 6.23 -14.33
N LEU A 161 -4.16 6.27 -13.42
CA LEU A 161 -4.33 7.36 -12.46
C LEU A 161 -3.43 7.15 -11.24
N TYR A 162 -2.12 7.22 -11.42
CA TYR A 162 -1.16 7.12 -10.33
C TYR A 162 0.10 7.94 -10.58
N GLY A 163 0.90 8.16 -9.54
CA GLY A 163 2.19 8.81 -9.67
C GLY A 163 3.09 8.65 -8.44
N PRO A 164 4.40 8.86 -8.60
CA PRO A 164 5.33 8.79 -7.50
C PRO A 164 5.32 10.09 -6.68
N LEU A 165 5.37 9.95 -5.36
CA LEU A 165 5.57 11.01 -4.37
C LEU A 165 6.93 10.80 -3.69
N VAL A 166 7.97 11.49 -4.16
CA VAL A 166 9.31 11.38 -3.55
C VAL A 166 9.47 12.36 -2.38
N ILE A 167 9.85 11.86 -1.21
CA ILE A 167 10.22 12.62 -0.01
C ILE A 167 11.70 12.34 0.22
N HIS A 168 12.55 13.35 0.37
CA HIS A 168 13.98 13.11 0.54
C HIS A 168 14.38 13.02 2.02
N GLY A 169 15.28 12.09 2.33
CA GLY A 169 15.76 11.81 3.68
C GLY A 169 17.15 11.15 3.71
N PRO A 170 17.63 10.75 4.90
CA PRO A 170 18.84 9.94 5.00
C PRO A 170 18.61 8.54 4.43
N SER A 171 19.71 7.81 4.19
CA SER A 171 19.70 6.45 3.66
C SER A 171 20.69 5.58 4.42
N SER A 172 20.41 4.28 4.52
CA SER A 172 21.25 3.31 5.24
C SER A 172 22.50 2.89 4.47
N LEU A 173 22.65 3.30 3.20
CA LEU A 173 23.84 3.08 2.40
C LEU A 173 24.19 4.30 1.53
N ASP A 174 25.49 4.47 1.27
CA ASP A 174 26.01 5.52 0.40
C ASP A 174 25.81 5.22 -1.09
N TRP A 175 25.45 6.27 -1.85
CA TRP A 175 25.18 6.21 -3.28
C TRP A 175 25.50 7.54 -3.98
N ASP A 176 25.85 7.43 -5.27
CA ASP A 176 26.35 8.55 -6.07
C ASP A 176 25.21 9.25 -6.82
N VAL A 177 24.35 8.50 -7.49
CA VAL A 177 23.29 9.00 -8.37
C VAL A 177 21.94 8.42 -7.97
N ASP A 178 20.93 9.29 -7.83
CA ASP A 178 19.53 8.89 -7.66
C ASP A 178 18.87 8.81 -9.05
N LEU A 179 18.43 7.61 -9.44
CA LEU A 179 17.67 7.41 -10.70
C LEU A 179 16.16 7.62 -10.50
N GLY A 180 15.72 7.83 -9.26
CA GLY A 180 14.33 8.04 -8.91
C GLY A 180 13.48 6.77 -8.96
N PRO A 181 12.15 6.94 -9.01
CA PRO A 181 11.21 5.83 -9.01
C PRO A 181 11.20 5.05 -10.33
N TRP A 182 11.12 3.74 -10.20
CA TRP A 182 10.92 2.75 -11.25
C TRP A 182 9.56 2.08 -11.01
N LEU A 183 8.54 2.60 -11.70
CA LEU A 183 7.17 2.13 -11.63
C LEU A 183 7.00 0.91 -12.53
N MET A 184 6.92 -0.26 -11.93
CA MET A 184 6.60 -1.51 -12.61
C MET A 184 5.10 -1.72 -12.54
N SER A 185 4.46 -1.93 -13.69
CA SER A 185 3.02 -2.14 -13.75
C SER A 185 2.70 -3.20 -14.76
N ASP A 186 1.70 -4.02 -14.46
CA ASP A 186 0.99 -4.72 -15.50
C ASP A 186 0.13 -3.73 -16.29
N TRP A 187 -0.23 -4.11 -17.52
CA TRP A 187 -0.89 -3.19 -18.45
C TRP A 187 -1.95 -3.89 -19.30
N TYR A 188 -3.16 -3.33 -19.27
CA TYR A 188 -4.31 -3.77 -20.05
C TYR A 188 -4.52 -2.86 -21.26
N HIS A 189 -4.84 -3.44 -22.42
CA HIS A 189 -5.24 -2.72 -23.62
C HIS A 189 -6.76 -2.53 -23.75
N GLY A 190 -7.52 -3.25 -22.92
CA GLY A 190 -8.96 -3.08 -22.73
C GLY A 190 -9.25 -2.17 -21.53
N PRO A 191 -10.44 -1.53 -21.49
CA PRO A 191 -10.86 -0.74 -20.34
C PRO A 191 -11.08 -1.66 -19.14
N VAL A 192 -10.41 -1.35 -18.04
CA VAL A 192 -10.38 -2.15 -16.81
C VAL A 192 -11.77 -2.25 -16.18
N PHE A 193 -12.58 -1.19 -16.25
CA PHE A 193 -13.98 -1.22 -15.80
C PHE A 193 -14.83 -2.33 -16.46
N ALA A 194 -14.54 -2.68 -17.72
CA ALA A 194 -15.27 -3.75 -18.41
C ALA A 194 -14.72 -5.13 -18.04
N LEU A 195 -13.41 -5.21 -17.80
CA LEU A 195 -12.74 -6.43 -17.34
C LEU A 195 -13.20 -6.79 -15.91
N ASP A 196 -13.35 -5.80 -15.04
CA ASP A 196 -13.84 -5.97 -13.66
C ASP A 196 -15.22 -6.63 -13.62
N LYS A 197 -16.18 -6.11 -14.40
CA LYS A 197 -17.52 -6.71 -14.54
C LYS A 197 -17.47 -8.16 -15.03
N THR A 198 -16.50 -8.46 -15.89
CA THR A 198 -16.33 -9.83 -16.40
C THR A 198 -15.79 -10.72 -15.29
N ALA A 199 -14.77 -10.27 -14.56
CA ALA A 199 -14.18 -10.98 -13.44
C ALA A 199 -15.22 -11.29 -12.35
N GLN A 200 -16.01 -10.28 -11.94
CA GLN A 200 -17.14 -10.45 -11.02
C GLN A 200 -18.16 -11.49 -11.50
N ALA A 201 -18.41 -11.57 -12.81
CA ALA A 201 -19.40 -12.49 -13.36
C ALA A 201 -18.88 -13.94 -13.53
N THR A 202 -17.58 -14.14 -13.75
CA THR A 202 -17.00 -15.45 -14.12
C THR A 202 -16.07 -16.05 -13.07
N ASN A 203 -15.66 -15.28 -12.05
CA ASN A 203 -14.52 -15.60 -11.17
C ASN A 203 -13.21 -15.82 -11.94
N ASP A 204 -13.05 -15.13 -13.07
CA ASP A 204 -11.88 -15.25 -13.94
C ASP A 204 -11.31 -13.85 -14.18
N VAL A 205 -10.25 -13.52 -13.44
CA VAL A 205 -9.58 -12.23 -13.56
C VAL A 205 -8.80 -12.17 -14.86
N ALA A 206 -8.93 -11.07 -15.59
CA ALA A 206 -8.24 -10.90 -16.85
C ALA A 206 -6.72 -10.87 -16.62
N VAL A 207 -5.99 -11.71 -17.35
CA VAL A 207 -4.53 -11.63 -17.41
C VAL A 207 -4.15 -10.35 -18.18
N PRO A 208 -3.24 -9.52 -17.66
CA PRO A 208 -2.76 -8.33 -18.36
C PRO A 208 -2.15 -8.67 -19.72
N ASP A 209 -2.23 -7.74 -20.67
CA ASP A 209 -1.68 -7.92 -22.02
C ASP A 209 -0.15 -7.78 -22.03
N SER A 210 0.40 -6.93 -21.16
CA SER A 210 1.83 -6.65 -21.11
C SER A 210 2.26 -6.13 -19.73
N SER A 211 3.55 -5.81 -19.59
CA SER A 211 4.11 -5.12 -18.43
C SER A 211 4.94 -3.93 -18.89
N VAL A 212 4.92 -2.85 -18.10
CA VAL A 212 5.58 -1.59 -18.40
C VAL A 212 6.50 -1.17 -17.26
N LEU A 213 7.58 -0.47 -17.61
CA LEU A 213 8.46 0.24 -16.68
C LEU A 213 8.42 1.73 -16.97
N ASN A 214 7.99 2.55 -16.01
CA ASN A 214 7.84 4.00 -16.17
C ASN A 214 7.04 4.39 -17.42
N GLY A 215 5.95 3.65 -17.68
CA GLY A 215 5.04 3.87 -18.83
C GLY A 215 5.59 3.42 -20.19
N LYS A 216 6.67 2.65 -20.21
CA LYS A 216 7.28 2.09 -21.43
C LYS A 216 7.24 0.57 -21.42
N GLY A 217 6.85 -0.02 -22.53
CA GLY A 217 6.83 -1.46 -22.73
C GLY A 217 6.77 -1.82 -24.22
N VAL A 218 6.92 -3.10 -24.50
CA VAL A 218 6.80 -3.68 -25.84
C VAL A 218 5.67 -4.71 -25.80
N TYR A 219 4.87 -4.74 -26.86
CA TYR A 219 3.82 -5.71 -27.06
C TYR A 219 3.89 -6.21 -28.50
N ASP A 220 3.97 -7.53 -28.68
CA ASP A 220 3.97 -8.15 -29.99
C ASP A 220 2.53 -8.25 -30.49
N CYS A 221 2.18 -7.40 -31.44
CA CYS A 221 0.84 -7.33 -32.02
C CYS A 221 0.91 -7.10 -33.52
N ASP A 222 -0.15 -7.51 -34.22
CA ASP A 222 -0.27 -7.35 -35.66
C ASP A 222 -1.16 -6.13 -35.99
N PRO A 223 -0.57 -5.02 -36.50
CA PRO A 223 -1.32 -3.81 -36.87
C PRO A 223 -2.37 -4.04 -37.96
N SER A 224 -2.29 -5.16 -38.71
CA SER A 224 -3.30 -5.52 -39.71
C SER A 224 -4.58 -6.05 -39.08
N THR A 225 -4.51 -6.56 -37.85
CA THR A 225 -5.65 -7.13 -37.11
C THR A 225 -6.22 -6.18 -36.06
N ASP A 226 -5.38 -5.34 -35.44
CA ASP A 226 -5.81 -4.29 -34.52
C ASP A 226 -5.21 -2.93 -34.93
N PRO A 227 -6.03 -1.99 -35.45
CA PRO A 227 -5.53 -0.67 -35.86
C PRO A 227 -5.05 0.21 -34.69
N ARG A 228 -5.34 -0.17 -33.43
CA ARG A 228 -4.80 0.50 -32.22
C ARG A 228 -3.35 0.09 -31.96
N CYS A 229 -2.94 -1.10 -32.42
CA CYS A 229 -1.58 -1.58 -32.31
C CYS A 229 -0.68 -0.87 -33.33
N THR A 230 0.27 -0.08 -32.84
CA THR A 230 1.28 0.56 -33.70
C THR A 230 2.51 -0.31 -33.91
N GLY A 231 2.77 -1.28 -33.01
CA GLY A 231 4.01 -2.08 -32.98
C GLY A 231 5.27 -1.25 -32.68
N GLN A 232 5.11 -0.03 -32.14
CA GLN A 232 6.20 0.93 -31.90
C GLN A 232 6.59 1.06 -30.43
N GLY A 233 6.16 0.11 -29.58
CA GLY A 233 6.56 0.07 -28.17
C GLY A 233 8.09 0.04 -28.02
N THR A 234 8.59 0.64 -26.95
CA THR A 234 10.02 0.63 -26.63
C THR A 234 10.20 0.34 -25.15
N TYR A 235 11.27 -0.37 -24.80
CA TYR A 235 11.64 -0.57 -23.41
C TYR A 235 12.14 0.72 -22.77
N TYR A 236 12.02 0.80 -21.45
CA TYR A 236 12.76 1.79 -20.67
C TYR A 236 14.27 1.51 -20.80
N GLU A 237 15.07 2.54 -21.08
CA GLU A 237 16.53 2.42 -21.19
C GLU A 237 17.20 3.36 -20.19
N VAL A 238 18.23 2.85 -19.51
CA VAL A 238 19.10 3.63 -18.63
C VAL A 238 20.57 3.34 -18.95
N VAL A 239 21.43 4.35 -18.82
CA VAL A 239 22.87 4.21 -19.05
C VAL A 239 23.59 4.18 -17.71
N PHE A 240 24.37 3.12 -17.47
CA PHE A 240 25.22 3.00 -16.29
C PHE A 240 26.66 3.37 -16.63
N GLU A 241 27.26 4.21 -15.78
CA GLU A 241 28.68 4.50 -15.77
C GLU A 241 29.39 3.50 -14.87
N HIS A 242 30.41 2.82 -15.41
CA HIS A 242 31.08 1.75 -14.68
C HIS A 242 31.71 2.25 -13.37
N GLY A 243 31.39 1.58 -12.26
CA GLY A 243 31.85 1.90 -10.91
C GLY A 243 30.93 2.83 -10.12
N THR A 244 29.91 3.42 -10.74
CA THR A 244 28.94 4.31 -10.07
C THR A 244 27.89 3.53 -9.31
N LYS A 245 27.48 4.03 -8.13
CA LYS A 245 26.38 3.49 -7.33
C LYS A 245 25.08 4.25 -7.60
N TYR A 246 24.09 3.55 -8.13
CA TYR A 246 22.78 4.08 -8.47
C TYR A 246 21.75 3.67 -7.42
N LYS A 247 21.05 4.66 -6.84
CA LYS A 247 19.85 4.42 -6.04
C LYS A 247 18.63 4.37 -6.95
N ILE A 248 17.78 3.38 -6.76
CA ILE A 248 16.53 3.16 -7.52
C ILE A 248 15.42 2.88 -6.51
N GLY A 249 14.29 3.56 -6.63
CA GLY A 249 13.08 3.26 -5.87
C GLY A 249 12.15 2.36 -6.68
N LEU A 250 12.12 1.06 -6.40
CA LEU A 250 11.22 0.11 -7.05
C LEU A 250 9.82 0.26 -6.48
N ILE A 251 8.81 0.31 -7.35
CA ILE A 251 7.41 0.38 -6.97
C ILE A 251 6.63 -0.56 -7.87
N ASN A 252 5.87 -1.48 -7.29
CA ASN A 252 4.88 -2.23 -8.05
C ASN A 252 3.55 -1.47 -8.00
N THR A 253 3.18 -0.90 -9.14
CA THR A 253 1.93 -0.16 -9.35
C THR A 253 0.95 -0.98 -10.19
N GLY A 254 1.15 -2.30 -10.27
CA GLY A 254 0.32 -3.21 -11.04
C GLY A 254 -1.09 -3.34 -10.48
N THR A 255 -1.92 -4.05 -11.23
CA THR A 255 -3.32 -4.33 -10.93
C THR A 255 -3.50 -5.72 -10.34
N LEU A 256 -2.70 -6.69 -10.82
CA LEU A 256 -2.83 -8.12 -10.53
C LEU A 256 -1.50 -8.80 -10.19
N LEU A 257 -0.38 -8.38 -10.79
CA LEU A 257 0.85 -9.17 -10.78
C LEU A 257 1.80 -8.75 -9.65
N THR A 258 2.13 -9.69 -8.76
CA THR A 258 3.34 -9.62 -7.93
C THR A 258 4.57 -9.96 -8.78
N TYR A 259 5.57 -9.08 -8.79
CA TYR A 259 6.73 -9.19 -9.66
C TYR A 259 7.97 -9.71 -8.95
N THR A 260 8.64 -10.68 -9.56
CA THR A 260 10.03 -11.04 -9.29
C THR A 260 10.94 -10.13 -10.13
N PHE A 261 11.58 -9.16 -9.48
CA PHE A 261 12.49 -8.19 -10.09
C PHE A 261 13.94 -8.65 -10.07
N TYR A 262 14.65 -8.45 -11.19
CA TYR A 262 16.10 -8.61 -11.26
C TYR A 262 16.69 -7.82 -12.45
N ILE A 263 18.01 -7.58 -12.40
CA ILE A 263 18.78 -6.99 -13.50
C ILE A 263 19.87 -8.00 -13.87
N ASP A 264 19.92 -8.43 -15.13
CA ASP A 264 20.90 -9.40 -15.58
C ASP A 264 22.33 -8.95 -15.24
N GLY A 265 23.14 -9.85 -14.68
CA GLY A 265 24.55 -9.58 -14.38
C GLY A 265 24.80 -8.61 -13.22
N HIS A 266 23.77 -8.22 -12.46
CA HIS A 266 23.91 -7.31 -11.32
C HIS A 266 23.34 -7.90 -10.04
N SER A 267 23.99 -7.62 -8.92
CA SER A 267 23.41 -7.69 -7.59
C SER A 267 23.15 -6.28 -7.07
N PHE A 268 22.24 -6.15 -6.12
CA PHE A 268 21.89 -4.88 -5.51
C PHE A 268 21.69 -5.02 -4.00
N SER A 269 21.92 -3.93 -3.29
CA SER A 269 21.66 -3.86 -1.84
C SER A 269 20.29 -3.24 -1.61
N VAL A 270 19.39 -3.95 -0.95
CA VAL A 270 18.10 -3.42 -0.50
C VAL A 270 18.35 -2.64 0.78
N ILE A 271 17.89 -1.39 0.83
CA ILE A 271 18.20 -0.43 1.90
C ILE A 271 16.96 0.08 2.61
N GLU A 272 15.78 -0.12 2.01
CA GLU A 272 14.49 0.33 2.52
C GLU A 272 13.39 -0.62 2.03
N ALA A 273 12.39 -0.87 2.88
CA ALA A 273 11.17 -1.59 2.53
C ALA A 273 9.96 -0.74 2.94
N ASP A 274 9.12 -0.39 1.97
CA ASP A 274 8.08 0.63 2.09
C ASP A 274 8.60 1.86 2.85
N PHE A 275 7.88 2.38 3.86
CA PHE A 275 8.27 3.58 4.60
C PHE A 275 9.46 3.46 5.58
N VAL A 276 10.17 2.34 5.56
CA VAL A 276 11.05 1.92 6.66
C VAL A 276 12.46 1.58 6.16
N PRO A 277 13.48 2.41 6.47
CA PRO A 277 14.87 2.06 6.22
C PRO A 277 15.29 0.83 7.02
N ILE A 278 16.03 -0.04 6.36
CA ILE A 278 16.49 -1.30 6.93
C ILE A 278 18.02 -1.39 6.92
N GLU A 279 18.55 -2.31 7.73
CA GLU A 279 19.93 -2.76 7.60
C GLU A 279 20.15 -3.33 6.18
N PRO A 280 21.13 -2.80 5.42
CA PRO A 280 21.30 -3.22 4.04
C PRO A 280 21.61 -4.70 3.90
N TYR A 281 20.91 -5.39 3.00
CA TYR A 281 21.26 -6.75 2.59
C TYR A 281 21.37 -6.84 1.07
N THR A 282 22.29 -7.67 0.59
CA THR A 282 22.54 -7.82 -0.85
C THR A 282 21.81 -9.04 -1.40
N THR A 283 21.14 -8.86 -2.54
CA THR A 283 20.50 -9.92 -3.33
C THR A 283 20.67 -9.62 -4.81
N ASN A 284 20.34 -10.57 -5.68
CA ASN A 284 20.25 -10.37 -7.12
C ASN A 284 18.81 -10.50 -7.66
N VAL A 285 17.87 -10.81 -6.78
CA VAL A 285 16.45 -11.00 -7.08
C VAL A 285 15.60 -10.54 -5.89
N LEU A 286 14.45 -9.96 -6.17
CA LEU A 286 13.54 -9.44 -5.17
C LEU A 286 12.09 -9.57 -5.64
N ASN A 287 11.22 -10.16 -4.81
CA ASN A 287 9.79 -10.08 -5.04
C ASN A 287 9.26 -8.72 -4.56
N VAL A 288 8.39 -8.12 -5.34
CA VAL A 288 7.74 -6.83 -5.07
C VAL A 288 6.23 -7.01 -5.27
N GLY A 289 5.52 -7.16 -4.16
CA GLY A 289 4.05 -7.21 -4.13
C GLY A 289 3.43 -5.89 -4.56
N ILE A 290 2.18 -5.91 -4.99
CA ILE A 290 1.48 -4.71 -5.46
C ILE A 290 1.36 -3.71 -4.31
N GLY A 291 1.65 -2.43 -4.56
CA GLY A 291 1.70 -1.39 -3.53
C GLY A 291 2.98 -1.39 -2.69
N GLN A 292 3.82 -2.42 -2.77
CA GLN A 292 5.12 -2.43 -2.08
C GLN A 292 6.16 -1.54 -2.78
N ARG A 293 7.08 -1.03 -1.97
CA ARG A 293 8.27 -0.31 -2.42
C ARG A 293 9.54 -0.87 -1.81
N TYR A 294 10.62 -0.82 -2.58
CA TYR A 294 11.96 -1.05 -2.07
C TYR A 294 12.92 -0.05 -2.67
N GLU A 295 13.75 0.58 -1.83
CA GLU A 295 14.93 1.28 -2.34
C GLU A 295 16.10 0.30 -2.45
N ILE A 296 16.74 0.30 -3.62
CA ILE A 296 17.90 -0.53 -3.91
C ILE A 296 19.08 0.31 -4.37
N ILE A 297 20.30 -0.13 -4.02
CA ILE A 297 21.56 0.40 -4.54
C ILE A 297 22.18 -0.62 -5.49
N VAL A 298 22.31 -0.24 -6.76
CA VAL A 298 23.00 -1.02 -7.79
C VAL A 298 24.38 -0.40 -8.02
N GLU A 299 25.44 -1.17 -7.78
CA GLU A 299 26.78 -0.77 -8.20
C GLU A 299 27.02 -1.23 -9.64
N ALA A 300 27.42 -0.31 -10.51
CA ALA A 300 27.65 -0.59 -11.92
C ALA A 300 29.00 -1.28 -12.16
N ASN A 301 29.17 -2.51 -11.65
CA ASN A 301 30.41 -3.28 -11.68
C ASN A 301 30.29 -4.59 -12.49
N ALA A 302 29.30 -4.69 -13.37
CA ALA A 302 29.07 -5.89 -14.17
C ALA A 302 30.25 -6.20 -15.11
N THR A 303 30.49 -7.49 -15.35
CA THR A 303 31.53 -7.94 -16.28
C THR A 303 31.09 -7.76 -17.73
N LEU A 304 31.76 -6.86 -18.47
CA LEU A 304 31.33 -6.45 -19.82
C LEU A 304 31.85 -7.36 -20.96
N THR A 305 32.45 -8.51 -20.66
CA THR A 305 33.07 -9.39 -21.68
C THR A 305 32.05 -10.09 -22.58
N GLN A 306 30.81 -10.25 -22.13
CA GLN A 306 29.74 -10.92 -22.87
C GLN A 306 28.74 -9.95 -23.51
N GLY A 307 28.98 -8.64 -23.36
CA GLY A 307 28.10 -7.58 -23.84
C GLY A 307 28.05 -6.41 -22.86
N THR A 308 27.54 -5.28 -23.34
CA THR A 308 27.39 -4.04 -22.56
C THR A 308 25.92 -3.75 -22.18
N ASN A 309 25.00 -4.62 -22.57
CA ASN A 309 23.57 -4.41 -22.44
C ASN A 309 22.98 -5.56 -21.61
N PHE A 310 22.17 -5.21 -20.61
CA PHE A 310 21.60 -6.14 -19.63
C PHE A 310 20.10 -5.91 -19.52
N GLY A 311 19.30 -6.99 -19.44
CA GLY A 311 17.86 -6.88 -19.27
C GLY A 311 17.50 -6.42 -17.86
N ILE A 312 16.47 -5.58 -17.76
CA ILE A 312 15.73 -5.30 -16.53
C ILE A 312 14.46 -6.14 -16.60
N HIS A 313 14.24 -6.97 -15.59
CA HIS A 313 13.17 -7.95 -15.58
C HIS A 313 12.20 -7.72 -14.42
N ALA A 314 10.91 -7.88 -14.70
CA ALA A 314 9.83 -8.03 -13.74
C ALA A 314 8.96 -9.19 -14.23
N GLN A 315 9.14 -10.35 -13.62
CA GLN A 315 8.44 -11.58 -13.99
C GLN A 315 7.26 -11.82 -13.05
N TYR A 316 6.11 -12.24 -13.56
CA TYR A 316 5.03 -12.67 -12.68
C TYR A 316 5.46 -13.91 -11.89
N CYS A 317 5.48 -13.81 -10.57
CA CYS A 317 6.03 -14.85 -9.70
C CYS A 317 5.22 -16.17 -9.73
N GLY A 318 3.90 -16.09 -9.96
CA GLY A 318 3.00 -17.25 -9.90
C GLY A 318 2.98 -18.08 -11.18
N LEU A 319 3.14 -17.42 -12.33
CA LEU A 319 3.24 -18.04 -13.66
C LEU A 319 4.31 -17.32 -14.50
N PRO A 320 5.60 -17.64 -14.28
CA PRO A 320 6.77 -17.00 -14.89
C PRO A 320 6.77 -16.84 -16.41
N SER A 321 6.05 -17.70 -17.14
CA SER A 321 6.04 -17.75 -18.61
C SER A 321 4.78 -17.15 -19.25
N ILE A 322 3.88 -16.54 -18.46
CA ILE A 322 2.63 -16.00 -18.98
C ILE A 322 2.82 -14.71 -19.78
N LEU A 323 3.83 -13.90 -19.40
CA LEU A 323 4.22 -12.65 -20.06
C LEU A 323 5.73 -12.60 -20.25
N ASP A 324 6.20 -11.75 -21.18
CA ASP A 324 7.63 -11.44 -21.26
C ASP A 324 8.06 -10.75 -19.95
N SER A 325 9.16 -11.24 -19.38
CA SER A 325 9.70 -10.71 -18.13
C SER A 325 10.48 -9.42 -18.36
N ARG A 326 10.98 -9.16 -19.58
CA ARG A 326 11.81 -7.98 -19.83
C ARG A 326 10.94 -6.73 -19.88
N ILE A 327 11.26 -5.76 -19.03
CA ILE A 327 10.57 -4.46 -18.96
C ILE A 327 11.50 -3.28 -19.25
N GLY A 328 12.82 -3.51 -19.30
CA GLY A 328 13.81 -2.46 -19.53
C GLY A 328 15.18 -2.97 -19.94
N VAL A 329 16.10 -2.05 -20.20
CA VAL A 329 17.49 -2.33 -20.55
C VAL A 329 18.44 -1.38 -19.82
N VAL A 330 19.44 -1.95 -19.13
CA VAL A 330 20.63 -1.22 -18.67
C VAL A 330 21.69 -1.28 -19.77
N ARG A 331 22.29 -0.13 -20.11
CA ARG A 331 23.36 -0.01 -21.11
C ARG A 331 24.62 0.58 -20.48
N TYR A 332 25.76 -0.05 -20.68
CA TYR A 332 27.08 0.52 -20.34
C TYR A 332 27.71 1.30 -21.49
N ASP A 333 27.20 1.11 -22.72
CA ASP A 333 27.52 1.95 -23.89
C ASP A 333 26.22 2.47 -24.51
N ALA A 334 25.99 3.78 -24.38
CA ALA A 334 24.78 4.44 -24.89
C ALA A 334 24.59 4.28 -26.41
N ASN A 335 25.68 4.08 -27.16
CA ASN A 335 25.64 3.90 -28.62
C ASN A 335 25.31 2.46 -29.03
N ASN A 336 25.50 1.49 -28.13
CA ASN A 336 25.19 0.10 -28.42
C ASN A 336 23.68 -0.17 -28.23
N LYS A 337 22.95 -0.20 -29.35
CA LYS A 337 21.50 -0.46 -29.39
C LYS A 337 21.12 -1.92 -29.63
N THR A 338 22.05 -2.88 -29.50
CA THR A 338 21.68 -4.30 -29.59
C THR A 338 20.81 -4.69 -28.40
N GLU A 339 19.88 -5.63 -28.63
CA GLU A 339 19.09 -6.22 -27.56
C GLU A 339 19.97 -7.05 -26.61
N PRO A 340 19.71 -7.02 -25.29
CA PRO A 340 20.37 -7.92 -24.37
C PRO A 340 19.96 -9.38 -24.64
N PRO A 341 20.80 -10.37 -24.27
CA PRO A 341 20.46 -11.78 -24.35
C PRO A 341 19.14 -12.09 -23.63
N ALA A 342 18.39 -13.08 -24.12
CA ALA A 342 17.20 -13.56 -23.39
C ALA A 342 17.61 -14.14 -22.03
N SER A 343 16.80 -13.91 -21.00
CA SER A 343 17.02 -14.39 -19.64
C SER A 343 15.84 -15.26 -19.21
N THR A 344 16.13 -16.37 -18.54
CA THR A 344 15.15 -17.20 -17.83
C THR A 344 15.54 -17.35 -16.36
N SER A 345 16.31 -16.39 -15.86
CA SER A 345 16.82 -16.41 -14.49
C SER A 345 15.65 -16.31 -13.51
N HIS A 346 15.79 -16.95 -12.34
CA HIS A 346 14.84 -16.82 -11.23
C HIS A 346 13.40 -17.29 -11.48
N SER A 347 13.14 -18.11 -12.53
CA SER A 347 11.79 -18.63 -12.81
C SER A 347 11.18 -19.43 -11.65
N ASP A 348 12.00 -20.06 -10.81
CA ASP A 348 11.53 -20.89 -9.69
C ASP A 348 11.69 -20.19 -8.34
N PHE A 349 11.81 -18.85 -8.32
CA PHE A 349 12.07 -18.09 -7.09
C PHE A 349 10.87 -18.07 -6.13
N GLY A 350 9.65 -18.26 -6.64
CA GLY A 350 8.41 -18.20 -5.87
C GLY A 350 7.91 -16.78 -5.66
N CYS A 351 6.81 -16.64 -4.92
CA CYS A 351 6.10 -15.37 -4.72
C CYS A 351 6.22 -14.79 -3.31
N ASP A 352 7.07 -15.37 -2.46
CA ASP A 352 7.14 -14.92 -1.07
C ASP A 352 7.89 -13.58 -0.97
N ASP A 353 7.43 -12.73 -0.07
CA ASP A 353 8.18 -11.56 0.39
C ASP A 353 9.59 -11.98 0.88
N PRO A 354 10.58 -11.06 0.87
CA PRO A 354 11.80 -11.26 1.63
C PRO A 354 11.46 -11.68 3.06
N ALA A 355 12.14 -12.70 3.57
CA ALA A 355 11.87 -13.23 4.90
C ALA A 355 11.83 -12.09 5.93
N PRO A 356 10.84 -12.02 6.84
CA PRO A 356 10.75 -10.92 7.81
C PRO A 356 12.04 -10.70 8.64
N SER A 357 12.85 -11.75 8.83
CA SER A 357 14.15 -11.66 9.50
C SER A 357 15.23 -10.90 8.72
N THR A 358 15.10 -10.70 7.41
CA THR A 358 16.06 -9.93 6.59
C THR A 358 15.70 -8.45 6.52
N LEU A 359 14.43 -8.09 6.74
CA LEU A 359 13.95 -6.72 6.72
C LEU A 359 14.08 -6.10 8.13
N VAL A 360 15.30 -5.82 8.57
CA VAL A 360 15.59 -5.32 9.93
C VAL A 360 15.56 -3.79 9.96
N PRO A 361 14.57 -3.12 10.58
CA PRO A 361 14.52 -1.66 10.59
C PRO A 361 15.70 -1.02 11.30
N ILE A 362 16.25 0.07 10.76
CA ILE A 362 17.31 0.86 11.41
C ILE A 362 16.79 1.47 12.72
N VAL A 363 15.62 2.10 12.65
CA VAL A 363 14.92 2.62 13.83
C VAL A 363 14.21 1.46 14.52
N GLN A 364 14.80 1.02 15.62
CA GLN A 364 14.33 -0.13 16.38
C GLN A 364 13.01 0.16 17.10
N GLN A 365 12.08 -0.78 17.01
CA GLN A 365 10.83 -0.74 17.77
C GLN A 365 10.59 -2.08 18.48
N TYR A 366 10.07 -2.01 19.70
CA TYR A 366 9.72 -3.20 20.48
C TYR A 366 8.20 -3.30 20.59
N VAL A 367 7.67 -4.46 20.21
CA VAL A 367 6.23 -4.71 20.21
C VAL A 367 5.77 -4.94 21.64
N GLY A 368 4.78 -4.15 22.06
CA GLY A 368 4.20 -4.22 23.39
C GLY A 368 3.22 -5.36 23.53
N ARG A 369 2.63 -5.46 24.72
CA ARG A 369 1.62 -6.49 25.02
C ARG A 369 0.38 -6.29 24.15
N ASN A 370 -0.09 -7.40 23.57
CA ASN A 370 -1.40 -7.49 22.90
C ASN A 370 -2.55 -7.11 23.87
N VAL A 371 -3.39 -6.16 23.47
CA VAL A 371 -4.60 -5.76 24.21
C VAL A 371 -5.92 -6.31 23.65
N ASN A 372 -5.99 -6.66 22.36
CA ASN A 372 -7.18 -7.28 21.80
C ASN A 372 -7.26 -8.76 22.24
N PRO A 373 -8.47 -9.35 22.33
CA PRO A 373 -8.66 -10.65 22.98
C PRO A 373 -7.96 -11.81 22.25
N PHE A 374 -7.51 -11.58 21.02
CA PHE A 374 -6.94 -12.57 20.10
C PHE A 374 -7.91 -13.76 19.92
N GLY A 375 -9.20 -13.43 19.80
CA GLY A 375 -10.29 -14.37 19.56
C GLY A 375 -10.58 -14.52 18.07
N THR A 376 -11.67 -15.21 17.71
CA THR A 376 -12.08 -15.43 16.30
C THR A 376 -12.09 -14.16 15.46
N ASP A 377 -12.48 -13.03 16.05
CA ASP A 377 -12.58 -11.76 15.36
C ASP A 377 -11.21 -11.14 14.99
N ASP A 378 -10.14 -11.62 15.61
CA ASP A 378 -8.78 -11.19 15.34
C ASP A 378 -8.07 -12.07 14.28
N TYR A 379 -8.77 -13.13 13.84
CA TYR A 379 -8.39 -13.97 12.72
C TYR A 379 -9.15 -13.49 11.48
N MET A 380 -8.42 -12.85 10.57
CA MET A 380 -8.89 -12.39 9.28
C MET A 380 -8.81 -13.54 8.28
N TYR A 381 -9.85 -14.39 8.31
CA TYR A 381 -10.04 -15.43 7.32
C TYR A 381 -10.37 -14.80 5.97
N VAL A 382 -9.56 -15.12 4.96
CA VAL A 382 -9.76 -14.66 3.59
C VAL A 382 -10.70 -15.64 2.88
N GLY A 383 -11.77 -15.13 2.28
CA GLY A 383 -12.78 -15.97 1.63
C GLY A 383 -13.31 -15.37 0.33
N GLN A 384 -14.11 -16.17 -0.36
CA GLN A 384 -14.96 -15.72 -1.48
C GLN A 384 -16.39 -16.21 -1.28
N GLU A 385 -17.34 -15.38 -1.67
CA GLU A 385 -18.77 -15.69 -1.69
C GLU A 385 -19.37 -15.38 -3.08
N SER A 386 -20.26 -16.25 -3.57
CA SER A 386 -20.93 -16.06 -4.86
C SER A 386 -22.40 -16.48 -4.91
N THR A 387 -22.98 -16.88 -3.77
CA THR A 387 -24.36 -17.35 -3.71
C THR A 387 -25.22 -16.44 -2.86
N ASN A 388 -26.29 -15.89 -3.43
CA ASN A 388 -27.27 -15.00 -2.76
C ASN A 388 -26.72 -13.64 -2.30
N THR A 389 -25.48 -13.31 -2.62
CA THR A 389 -24.90 -11.99 -2.36
C THR A 389 -24.99 -11.15 -3.61
N THR A 390 -25.39 -9.90 -3.44
CA THR A 390 -25.50 -8.90 -4.50
C THR A 390 -25.17 -7.54 -3.90
N TRP A 391 -24.50 -6.67 -4.66
CA TRP A 391 -24.24 -5.30 -4.21
C TRP A 391 -25.53 -4.60 -3.77
N PRO A 392 -25.52 -3.85 -2.65
CA PRO A 392 -26.69 -3.12 -2.18
C PRO A 392 -27.31 -2.25 -3.28
N GLY A 393 -28.61 -2.43 -3.54
CA GLY A 393 -29.34 -1.66 -4.55
C GLY A 393 -29.30 -2.22 -5.97
N SER A 394 -28.64 -3.36 -6.21
CA SER A 394 -28.67 -4.04 -7.52
C SER A 394 -29.99 -4.79 -7.76
N ASN A 395 -30.45 -4.84 -9.02
CA ASN A 395 -31.72 -5.48 -9.42
C ASN A 395 -31.61 -7.02 -9.65
N GLY A 396 -30.79 -7.71 -8.86
CA GLY A 396 -30.92 -9.14 -8.55
C GLY A 396 -30.90 -10.17 -9.69
N SER A 397 -30.23 -9.95 -10.83
CA SER A 397 -30.21 -10.95 -11.92
C SER A 397 -29.00 -11.90 -11.92
N SER A 398 -27.92 -11.59 -11.21
CA SER A 398 -26.70 -12.41 -11.10
C SER A 398 -25.94 -12.10 -9.81
N SER A 399 -25.51 -13.13 -9.08
CA SER A 399 -24.62 -12.96 -7.93
C SER A 399 -23.17 -12.85 -8.41
N PRO A 400 -22.48 -11.72 -8.15
CA PRO A 400 -21.06 -11.61 -8.44
C PRO A 400 -20.25 -12.51 -7.51
N TRP A 401 -19.02 -12.83 -7.92
CA TRP A 401 -18.00 -13.39 -7.04
C TRP A 401 -17.39 -12.25 -6.24
N LEU A 402 -17.58 -12.29 -4.93
CA LEU A 402 -17.13 -11.28 -4.00
C LEU A 402 -16.05 -11.85 -3.10
N TRP A 403 -15.07 -11.02 -2.78
CA TRP A 403 -14.05 -11.35 -1.80
C TRP A 403 -14.48 -10.83 -0.43
N GLU A 404 -14.24 -11.62 0.59
CA GLU A 404 -14.54 -11.26 1.97
C GLU A 404 -13.32 -11.44 2.86
N MET A 405 -13.27 -10.61 3.91
CA MET A 405 -12.35 -10.79 5.00
C MET A 405 -13.15 -10.84 6.29
N ARG A 406 -12.90 -11.87 7.11
CA ARG A 406 -13.67 -12.24 8.30
C ARG A 406 -15.08 -12.75 7.99
N GLN A 407 -16.02 -11.88 7.61
CA GLN A 407 -17.46 -12.20 7.64
C GLN A 407 -18.30 -11.69 6.47
N GLU A 408 -17.97 -10.54 5.91
CA GLU A 408 -18.78 -9.90 4.87
C GLU A 408 -17.85 -9.24 3.84
N PRO A 409 -18.20 -9.27 2.53
CA PRO A 409 -17.56 -8.40 1.54
C PRO A 409 -17.75 -6.92 1.90
N LEU A 410 -16.69 -6.13 1.81
CA LEU A 410 -16.79 -4.70 2.03
C LEU A 410 -17.65 -4.04 0.95
N TYR A 411 -18.58 -3.18 1.37
CA TYR A 411 -19.26 -2.20 0.56
C TYR A 411 -19.38 -0.87 1.29
N VAL A 412 -18.86 0.21 0.69
CA VAL A 412 -18.98 1.55 1.25
C VAL A 412 -19.93 2.41 0.44
N ASN A 413 -20.75 3.21 1.12
CA ASN A 413 -21.60 4.19 0.45
C ASN A 413 -20.82 5.50 0.27
N TRP A 414 -20.45 5.81 -0.97
CA TRP A 414 -19.72 7.03 -1.32
C TRP A 414 -20.37 8.34 -0.85
N SER A 415 -21.70 8.39 -0.70
CA SER A 415 -22.41 9.57 -0.19
C SER A 415 -22.47 9.66 1.33
N LYS A 416 -22.11 8.58 2.05
CA LYS A 416 -22.20 8.48 3.51
C LYS A 416 -20.94 7.84 4.09
N PRO A 417 -19.80 8.52 3.99
CA PRO A 417 -18.51 7.98 4.35
C PRO A 417 -18.44 7.58 5.83
N SER A 418 -17.72 6.50 6.11
CA SER A 418 -17.55 5.92 7.45
C SER A 418 -17.10 6.94 8.50
N VAL A 419 -16.12 7.81 8.19
CA VAL A 419 -15.67 8.87 9.11
C VAL A 419 -16.80 9.82 9.49
N GLY A 420 -17.73 10.08 8.56
CA GLY A 420 -18.91 10.91 8.81
C GLY A 420 -19.86 10.25 9.82
N ARG A 421 -20.01 8.92 9.76
CA ARG A 421 -20.83 8.14 10.72
C ARG A 421 -20.17 8.06 12.08
N ALA A 422 -18.87 7.72 12.12
CA ALA A 422 -18.08 7.61 13.34
C ALA A 422 -18.04 8.92 14.15
N THR A 423 -18.13 10.07 13.47
CA THR A 423 -18.11 11.40 14.11
C THR A 423 -19.49 12.02 14.33
N GLY A 424 -20.56 11.39 13.82
CA GLY A 424 -21.92 11.95 13.82
C GLY A 424 -22.08 13.22 12.99
N LEU A 425 -21.28 13.36 11.92
CA LEU A 425 -21.43 14.41 10.90
C LEU A 425 -22.45 14.03 9.82
N THR A 426 -22.75 12.74 9.66
CA THR A 426 -23.82 12.23 8.78
C THR A 426 -25.00 11.72 9.60
N ALA A 427 -26.18 11.66 8.98
CA ALA A 427 -27.35 11.02 9.59
C ALA A 427 -27.12 9.51 9.74
N ASN A 428 -27.53 8.94 10.87
CA ASN A 428 -27.30 7.54 11.27
C ASN A 428 -25.81 7.22 11.56
N THR A 429 -25.46 7.22 12.85
CA THR A 429 -24.10 6.99 13.38
C THR A 429 -23.69 5.53 13.41
N THR A 430 -24.62 4.60 13.23
CA THR A 430 -24.31 3.16 13.20
C THR A 430 -23.64 2.81 11.88
N MET A 431 -22.47 2.17 11.94
CA MET A 431 -21.84 1.57 10.77
C MET A 431 -22.68 0.39 10.30
N PRO A 432 -22.97 0.26 9.00
CA PRO A 432 -23.61 -0.93 8.49
C PRO A 432 -22.62 -2.11 8.49
N ASP A 433 -23.13 -3.35 8.55
CA ASP A 433 -22.29 -4.55 8.64
C ASP A 433 -21.40 -4.73 7.39
N ASP A 434 -21.92 -4.35 6.22
CA ASP A 434 -21.21 -4.34 4.94
C ASP A 434 -20.08 -3.29 4.86
N ALA A 435 -20.02 -2.31 5.77
CA ALA A 435 -18.84 -1.48 5.94
C ALA A 435 -17.68 -2.22 6.64
N ALA A 436 -17.87 -3.50 7.01
CA ALA A 436 -16.91 -4.37 7.67
C ALA A 436 -16.07 -3.67 8.78
N PRO A 437 -16.72 -3.03 9.78
CA PRO A 437 -16.01 -2.27 10.80
C PRO A 437 -15.34 -3.17 11.84
N VAL A 438 -14.11 -2.83 12.22
CA VAL A 438 -13.38 -3.39 13.36
C VAL A 438 -13.05 -2.27 14.33
N TYR A 439 -13.73 -2.24 15.47
CA TYR A 439 -13.57 -1.18 16.46
C TYR A 439 -12.32 -1.39 17.32
N LEU A 440 -11.42 -0.40 17.32
CA LEU A 440 -10.20 -0.38 18.12
C LEU A 440 -10.28 0.77 19.14
N ASP A 441 -11.08 0.56 20.19
CA ASP A 441 -11.23 1.51 21.29
C ASP A 441 -10.32 1.14 22.48
N TYR A 442 -9.02 1.23 22.23
CA TYR A 442 -7.97 0.95 23.21
C TYR A 442 -7.19 2.23 23.55
N ALA A 443 -6.37 2.19 24.60
CA ALA A 443 -5.58 3.35 25.01
C ALA A 443 -4.51 3.68 23.96
N ALA A 444 -4.17 4.97 23.83
CA ALA A 444 -3.14 5.38 22.88
C ALA A 444 -1.78 4.73 23.22
N GLY A 445 -1.17 4.08 22.23
CA GLY A 445 0.08 3.32 22.36
C GLY A 445 -0.11 1.84 22.70
N ASP A 446 -1.34 1.37 22.94
CA ASP A 446 -1.64 -0.06 23.06
C ASP A 446 -1.37 -0.79 21.73
N TRP A 447 -1.01 -2.07 21.80
CA TRP A 447 -0.73 -2.88 20.62
C TRP A 447 -1.84 -3.86 20.33
N VAL A 448 -2.29 -3.89 19.07
CA VAL A 448 -3.27 -4.84 18.56
C VAL A 448 -2.63 -5.81 17.59
N TYR A 449 -3.08 -7.06 17.60
CA TYR A 449 -2.49 -8.19 16.89
C TYR A 449 -3.56 -8.87 16.05
N PHE A 450 -3.25 -9.15 14.78
CA PHE A 450 -4.16 -9.80 13.85
C PHE A 450 -3.44 -10.87 13.04
N VAL A 451 -4.16 -11.93 12.68
CA VAL A 451 -3.66 -12.95 11.77
C VAL A 451 -4.50 -12.94 10.52
N ILE A 452 -3.88 -12.72 9.37
CA ILE A 452 -4.54 -12.83 8.07
C ILE A 452 -4.15 -14.18 7.48
N THR A 453 -5.13 -15.02 7.16
CA THR A 453 -4.90 -16.39 6.71
C THR A 453 -5.73 -16.75 5.48
N SER A 454 -5.07 -17.31 4.47
CA SER A 454 -5.68 -17.83 3.25
C SER A 454 -5.87 -19.35 3.28
N ASN A 455 -5.45 -20.02 4.36
CA ASN A 455 -5.57 -21.47 4.52
C ASN A 455 -6.15 -21.82 5.89
N PHE A 456 -7.35 -22.37 5.87
CA PHE A 456 -8.09 -22.77 7.06
C PHE A 456 -9.09 -23.88 6.74
N THR A 457 -9.32 -24.76 7.71
CA THR A 457 -10.23 -25.90 7.56
C THR A 457 -11.69 -25.57 7.90
N SER A 458 -11.94 -24.54 8.71
CA SER A 458 -13.27 -24.00 9.03
C SER A 458 -13.20 -22.56 9.52
N SER A 459 -13.98 -21.64 8.95
CA SER A 459 -14.16 -20.28 9.49
C SER A 459 -15.17 -20.32 10.66
N PRO A 460 -14.86 -19.80 11.86
CA PRO A 460 -15.76 -19.88 13.01
C PRO A 460 -16.92 -18.87 13.01
N SER A 461 -17.11 -18.05 11.96
CA SER A 461 -18.16 -17.01 11.94
C SER A 461 -18.93 -16.91 10.63
N SER A 462 -19.89 -17.80 10.41
CA SER A 462 -21.11 -17.49 9.66
C SER A 462 -22.23 -17.19 10.66
N SER A 463 -22.12 -16.06 11.35
CA SER A 463 -23.21 -15.56 12.22
C SER A 463 -24.15 -14.59 11.51
N SER A 464 -23.88 -14.19 10.26
CA SER A 464 -24.89 -13.52 9.46
C SER A 464 -25.85 -14.56 8.87
N SER A 465 -27.11 -14.44 9.26
CA SER A 465 -28.22 -15.28 8.82
C SER A 465 -28.60 -15.09 7.33
N SER A 466 -27.76 -14.43 6.53
CA SER A 466 -28.02 -14.08 5.12
C SER A 466 -27.43 -15.08 4.13
N ALA A 467 -26.37 -15.81 4.46
CA ALA A 467 -25.83 -16.82 3.55
C ALA A 467 -25.03 -17.89 4.29
N ALA A 468 -25.70 -19.00 4.58
CA ALA A 468 -25.03 -20.28 4.84
C ALA A 468 -24.52 -20.87 3.50
N GLY A 469 -23.68 -20.11 2.79
CA GLY A 469 -22.94 -20.56 1.62
C GLY A 469 -21.74 -21.40 2.03
N SER A 470 -21.33 -22.34 1.17
CA SER A 470 -20.04 -23.02 1.33
C SER A 470 -18.92 -22.01 1.05
N HIS A 471 -18.36 -21.39 2.08
CA HIS A 471 -17.13 -20.59 1.96
C HIS A 471 -16.07 -21.50 1.33
N LEU A 472 -15.63 -21.15 0.12
CA LEU A 472 -14.72 -21.99 -0.64
C LEU A 472 -13.28 -21.75 -0.17
N ASN A 473 -12.54 -22.83 0.06
CA ASN A 473 -11.09 -22.75 0.17
C ASN A 473 -10.52 -22.19 -1.15
N MET A 474 -9.55 -21.31 -1.03
CA MET A 474 -9.18 -20.33 -2.04
C MET A 474 -8.44 -20.93 -3.24
N PRO A 475 -8.54 -20.30 -4.44
CA PRO A 475 -7.54 -20.47 -5.48
C PRO A 475 -6.17 -20.01 -4.98
N ALA A 476 -5.11 -20.68 -5.44
CA ALA A 476 -3.74 -20.38 -5.05
C ALA A 476 -3.30 -19.00 -5.61
N SER A 477 -3.36 -17.96 -4.78
CA SER A 477 -2.87 -16.61 -5.10
C SER A 477 -2.13 -15.99 -3.91
N VAL A 478 -1.21 -15.08 -4.22
CA VAL A 478 -0.67 -14.13 -3.24
C VAL A 478 -1.64 -12.96 -3.11
N HIS A 479 -1.72 -12.39 -1.91
CA HIS A 479 -2.53 -11.22 -1.62
C HIS A 479 -1.67 -10.15 -0.94
N PRO A 480 -1.30 -9.07 -1.62
CA PRO A 480 -0.63 -7.93 -0.99
C PRO A 480 -1.64 -7.23 -0.08
N MET A 481 -1.41 -7.20 1.23
CA MET A 481 -2.31 -6.58 2.19
C MET A 481 -1.79 -5.22 2.61
N HIS A 482 -2.50 -4.15 2.25
CA HIS A 482 -2.14 -2.77 2.58
C HIS A 482 -2.94 -2.26 3.77
N LEU A 483 -2.25 -1.68 4.76
CA LEU A 483 -2.83 -1.02 5.93
C LEU A 483 -2.65 0.49 5.85
N HIS A 484 -3.75 1.23 5.90
CA HIS A 484 -3.73 2.69 5.93
C HIS A 484 -3.34 3.22 7.31
N GLY A 485 -2.71 4.40 7.33
CA GLY A 485 -2.47 5.17 8.55
C GLY A 485 -1.44 4.59 9.52
N HIS A 486 -0.84 3.44 9.20
CA HIS A 486 0.10 2.71 10.07
C HIS A 486 1.15 1.97 9.25
N ASP A 487 2.35 1.83 9.81
CA ASP A 487 3.22 0.73 9.43
C ASP A 487 2.90 -0.47 10.34
N ALA A 488 2.48 -1.58 9.74
CA ALA A 488 2.32 -2.84 10.44
C ALA A 488 3.70 -3.46 10.72
N VAL A 489 3.83 -4.11 11.88
CA VAL A 489 4.96 -5.01 12.16
C VAL A 489 4.61 -6.45 11.82
N VAL A 490 5.52 -7.15 11.17
CA VAL A 490 5.38 -8.58 10.84
C VAL A 490 5.97 -9.41 11.96
N LEU A 491 5.10 -9.97 12.79
CA LEU A 491 5.49 -10.80 13.94
C LEU A 491 5.96 -12.18 13.47
N ALA A 492 5.27 -12.75 12.49
CA ALA A 492 5.64 -13.98 11.83
C ALA A 492 4.86 -14.11 10.51
N GLN A 493 5.35 -14.95 9.61
CA GLN A 493 4.72 -15.25 8.33
C GLN A 493 5.05 -16.71 7.99
N GLY A 494 4.15 -17.41 7.31
CA GLY A 494 4.38 -18.80 6.96
C GLY A 494 3.32 -19.39 6.02
N HIS A 495 3.50 -20.66 5.68
CA HIS A 495 2.57 -21.43 4.83
C HIS A 495 1.78 -22.44 5.66
N GLY A 496 0.71 -22.97 5.08
CA GLY A 496 -0.16 -23.93 5.74
C GLY A 496 -1.19 -23.25 6.65
N GLU A 497 -1.85 -24.05 7.48
CA GLU A 497 -2.80 -23.54 8.48
C GLU A 497 -2.04 -22.90 9.67
N PHE A 498 -2.45 -21.71 10.08
CA PHE A 498 -1.85 -21.04 11.23
C PHE A 498 -2.26 -21.71 12.54
N VAL A 499 -1.26 -22.12 13.33
CA VAL A 499 -1.46 -22.68 14.68
C VAL A 499 -0.72 -21.80 15.70
N ALA A 500 -1.46 -20.95 16.42
CA ALA A 500 -0.88 -19.96 17.33
C ALA A 500 0.08 -20.54 18.39
N SER A 501 -0.13 -21.78 18.84
CA SER A 501 0.75 -22.43 19.81
C SER A 501 2.09 -22.90 19.23
N GLU A 502 2.23 -22.95 17.91
CA GLU A 502 3.43 -23.44 17.21
C GLU A 502 4.30 -22.30 16.67
N VAL A 503 3.78 -21.08 16.64
CA VAL A 503 4.44 -19.91 16.08
C VAL A 503 4.95 -19.02 17.20
N THR A 504 6.25 -18.67 17.14
CA THR A 504 6.83 -17.68 18.05
C THR A 504 6.89 -16.32 17.36
N PRO A 505 6.16 -15.29 17.85
CA PRO A 505 6.19 -13.96 17.25
C PRO A 505 7.53 -13.26 17.55
N GLN A 506 8.07 -12.56 16.56
CA GLN A 506 9.20 -11.66 16.72
C GLN A 506 8.72 -10.33 17.32
N LEU A 507 9.07 -10.07 18.58
CA LEU A 507 8.67 -8.85 19.30
C LEU A 507 9.78 -7.80 19.37
N ALA A 508 11.04 -8.20 19.12
CA ALA A 508 12.19 -7.33 19.20
C ALA A 508 12.63 -6.91 17.79
N ASN A 509 12.32 -5.66 17.42
CA ASN A 509 12.59 -5.09 16.10
C ASN A 509 12.15 -5.99 14.92
N PRO A 510 10.87 -6.43 14.87
CA PRO A 510 10.34 -7.12 13.70
C PRO A 510 10.43 -6.24 12.44
N ALA A 511 10.30 -6.88 11.28
CA ALA A 511 10.06 -6.17 10.02
C ALA A 511 8.84 -5.26 10.17
N ARG A 512 8.92 -4.06 9.58
CA ARG A 512 7.89 -3.04 9.67
C ARG A 512 7.69 -2.40 8.30
N ARG A 513 6.44 -2.31 7.84
CA ARG A 513 6.06 -1.81 6.51
C ARG A 513 4.54 -1.61 6.41
N ASP A 514 4.04 -1.06 5.31
CA ASP A 514 2.59 -0.80 5.13
C ASP A 514 1.87 -1.80 4.20
N THR A 515 2.60 -2.54 3.35
CA THR A 515 2.01 -3.58 2.49
C THR A 515 2.73 -4.92 2.61
N ILE A 516 2.02 -5.99 2.98
CA ILE A 516 2.62 -7.31 3.25
C ILE A 516 1.92 -8.40 2.44
N ASP A 517 2.67 -9.22 1.73
CA ASP A 517 2.10 -10.34 0.98
C ASP A 517 1.63 -11.47 1.92
N ILE A 518 0.41 -11.96 1.72
CA ILE A 518 0.00 -13.27 2.26
C ILE A 518 0.53 -14.34 1.31
N PRO A 519 1.41 -15.25 1.77
CA PRO A 519 1.88 -16.34 0.93
C PRO A 519 0.74 -17.22 0.43
N ILE A 520 0.94 -17.86 -0.72
CA ILE A 520 -0.02 -18.80 -1.30
C ILE A 520 -0.32 -19.91 -0.27
N GLY A 521 -1.60 -20.01 0.13
CA GLY A 521 -2.06 -21.00 1.11
C GLY A 521 -1.38 -20.86 2.48
N GLY A 522 -1.01 -19.64 2.85
CA GLY A 522 -0.31 -19.29 4.08
C GLY A 522 -1.01 -18.24 4.92
N TRP A 523 -0.22 -17.56 5.73
CA TRP A 523 -0.69 -16.59 6.71
C TRP A 523 0.39 -15.57 7.04
N VAL A 524 -0.07 -14.42 7.54
CA VAL A 524 0.78 -13.39 8.15
C VAL A 524 0.20 -12.99 9.50
N TRP A 525 1.06 -12.89 10.50
CA TRP A 525 0.74 -12.38 11.82
C TRP A 525 1.29 -10.97 11.96
N ILE A 526 0.40 -9.98 12.00
CA ILE A 526 0.74 -8.57 12.08
C ILE A 526 0.37 -7.97 13.44
N ALA A 527 1.02 -6.87 13.78
CA ALA A 527 0.58 -5.98 14.84
C ALA A 527 0.81 -4.52 14.47
N PHE A 528 0.10 -3.61 15.13
CA PHE A 528 0.36 -2.17 15.05
C PHE A 528 -0.09 -1.47 16.35
N GLN A 529 0.33 -0.22 16.53
CA GLN A 529 -0.03 0.57 17.69
C GLN A 529 -1.33 1.33 17.44
N VAL A 530 -2.25 1.29 18.41
CA VAL A 530 -3.41 2.18 18.44
C VAL A 530 -2.93 3.58 18.85
N ASN A 531 -2.53 4.40 17.90
CA ASN A 531 -1.96 5.73 18.16
C ASN A 531 -2.42 6.82 17.17
N ASN A 532 -3.26 6.47 16.20
CA ASN A 532 -3.67 7.35 15.10
C ASN A 532 -5.19 7.30 14.92
N PRO A 533 -5.97 8.12 15.66
CA PRO A 533 -7.43 8.09 15.58
C PRO A 533 -7.97 8.32 14.17
N GLY A 534 -8.81 7.41 13.69
CA GLY A 534 -9.31 7.45 12.32
C GLY A 534 -10.17 6.25 11.94
N VAL A 535 -10.67 6.26 10.71
CA VAL A 535 -11.20 5.07 10.04
C VAL A 535 -10.22 4.67 8.95
N TRP A 536 -9.51 3.56 9.13
CA TRP A 536 -8.39 3.13 8.28
C TRP A 536 -8.73 1.84 7.54
N LEU A 537 -8.50 1.80 6.23
CA LEU A 537 -8.68 0.59 5.44
C LEU A 537 -7.53 -0.41 5.71
N LEU A 538 -7.90 -1.69 5.73
CA LEU A 538 -6.98 -2.80 5.47
C LEU A 538 -7.58 -3.59 4.31
N HIS A 539 -6.86 -3.70 3.20
CA HIS A 539 -7.39 -4.33 1.99
C HIS A 539 -6.33 -5.07 1.18
N CYS A 540 -6.79 -5.97 0.32
CA CYS A 540 -5.94 -6.55 -0.71
C CYS A 540 -5.65 -5.49 -1.78
N HIS A 541 -4.38 -5.30 -2.12
CA HIS A 541 -3.90 -4.36 -3.12
C HIS A 541 -3.93 -4.95 -4.55
N ILE A 542 -4.62 -6.07 -4.77
CA ILE A 542 -5.04 -6.50 -6.10
C ILE A 542 -6.35 -5.78 -6.41
N ALA A 543 -6.39 -5.06 -7.54
CA ALA A 543 -7.50 -4.15 -7.83
C ALA A 543 -8.86 -4.83 -7.88
N TRP A 544 -8.90 -5.97 -8.57
CA TRP A 544 -10.08 -6.83 -8.69
C TRP A 544 -10.58 -7.26 -7.32
N HIS A 545 -9.66 -7.63 -6.42
CA HIS A 545 -10.03 -8.13 -5.10
C HIS A 545 -10.58 -7.02 -4.21
N SER A 546 -9.97 -5.83 -4.20
CA SER A 546 -10.52 -4.67 -3.46
C SER A 546 -11.89 -4.28 -4.00
N SER A 547 -12.03 -4.20 -5.33
CA SER A 547 -13.30 -3.95 -6.04
C SER A 547 -14.38 -4.96 -5.62
N ASP A 548 -14.00 -6.23 -5.48
CA ASP A 548 -14.90 -7.31 -5.08
C ASP A 548 -15.17 -7.37 -3.55
N GLY A 549 -14.61 -6.46 -2.76
CA GLY A 549 -14.89 -6.32 -1.32
C GLY A 549 -13.83 -6.90 -0.38
N PHE A 550 -12.63 -7.24 -0.87
CA PHE A 550 -11.52 -7.77 -0.05
C PHE A 550 -10.88 -6.69 0.83
N ALA A 551 -11.64 -6.18 1.79
CA ALA A 551 -11.24 -5.09 2.65
C ALA A 551 -12.01 -5.09 3.98
N ILE A 552 -11.47 -4.40 4.98
CA ILE A 552 -12.15 -4.06 6.23
C ILE A 552 -11.78 -2.63 6.64
N GLN A 553 -12.48 -2.09 7.65
CA GLN A 553 -12.20 -0.76 8.19
C GLN A 553 -11.90 -0.82 9.68
N PHE A 554 -10.68 -0.47 10.08
CA PHE A 554 -10.37 -0.23 11.50
C PHE A 554 -10.94 1.12 11.93
N VAL A 555 -11.91 1.11 12.84
CA VAL A 555 -12.45 2.30 13.49
C VAL A 555 -11.67 2.54 14.78
N GLU A 556 -10.60 3.30 14.66
CA GLU A 556 -9.61 3.52 15.71
C GLU A 556 -9.94 4.76 16.56
N GLN A 557 -10.08 4.55 17.87
CA GLN A 557 -10.35 5.61 18.85
C GLN A 557 -11.45 6.59 18.40
N PRO A 558 -12.67 6.10 18.11
CA PRO A 558 -13.74 6.87 17.45
C PRO A 558 -14.08 8.20 18.16
N ASP A 559 -14.05 8.21 19.49
CA ASP A 559 -14.33 9.39 20.31
C ASP A 559 -13.35 10.54 20.09
N ARG A 560 -12.13 10.26 19.60
CA ARG A 560 -11.10 11.28 19.33
C ARG A 560 -11.24 11.90 17.95
N ILE A 561 -11.78 11.18 16.96
CA ILE A 561 -11.79 11.58 15.54
C ILE A 561 -12.47 12.94 15.35
N ARG A 562 -13.67 13.13 15.92
CA ARG A 562 -14.44 14.37 15.76
C ARG A 562 -13.69 15.59 16.29
N SER A 563 -13.07 15.46 17.46
CA SER A 563 -12.34 16.56 18.10
C SER A 563 -11.14 17.02 17.26
N LEU A 564 -10.46 16.09 16.59
CA LEU A 564 -9.37 16.38 15.67
C LEU A 564 -9.87 17.11 14.41
N MET A 565 -10.99 16.64 13.85
CA MET A 565 -11.63 17.29 12.70
C MET A 565 -12.11 18.71 13.03
N GLU A 566 -12.68 18.93 14.23
CA GLU A 566 -13.12 20.26 14.69
C GLU A 566 -11.91 21.19 14.90
N ALA A 567 -10.83 20.70 15.52
CA ALA A 567 -9.58 21.44 15.69
C ALA A 567 -8.97 21.84 14.33
N ALA A 568 -9.05 20.95 13.34
CA ALA A 568 -8.61 21.20 11.98
C ALA A 568 -9.60 22.05 11.16
N ARG A 569 -10.80 22.36 11.68
CA ARG A 569 -11.87 23.09 10.96
C ARG A 569 -12.27 22.43 9.64
N VAL A 570 -12.32 21.10 9.63
CA VAL A 570 -12.72 20.31 8.45
C VAL A 570 -14.14 19.76 8.54
N THR A 571 -14.74 19.82 9.74
CA THR A 571 -16.16 19.56 9.97
C THR A 571 -17.04 20.52 9.17
N ASP A 572 -16.61 21.78 9.06
CA ASP A 572 -17.31 22.82 8.32
C ASP A 572 -17.38 22.46 6.82
N GLY A 573 -18.60 22.25 6.33
CA GLY A 573 -18.88 21.88 4.94
C GLY A 573 -18.55 20.42 4.59
N PHE A 574 -18.25 19.54 5.56
CA PHE A 574 -18.13 18.10 5.30
C PHE A 574 -19.44 17.55 4.73
N THR A 575 -20.55 17.80 5.42
CA THR A 575 -21.90 17.42 4.99
C THR A 575 -22.23 18.05 3.63
N ASP A 576 -21.99 19.35 3.44
CA ASP A 576 -22.21 20.03 2.15
C ASP A 576 -21.48 19.37 0.97
N ARG A 577 -20.25 18.87 1.19
CA ARG A 577 -19.48 18.17 0.13
C ARG A 577 -20.11 16.83 -0.21
N CYS A 578 -20.52 16.09 0.80
CA CYS A 578 -21.17 14.79 0.62
C CYS A 578 -22.58 14.92 0.03
N ASP A 579 -23.34 15.93 0.43
CA ASP A 579 -24.64 16.25 -0.17
C ASP A 579 -24.48 16.66 -1.64
N ALA A 580 -23.40 17.38 -1.99
CA ALA A 580 -23.10 17.71 -3.37
C ALA A 580 -22.74 16.48 -4.21
N TRP A 581 -21.99 15.52 -3.65
CA TRP A 581 -21.75 14.24 -4.32
C TRP A 581 -23.05 13.45 -4.46
N ALA A 582 -23.88 13.36 -3.42
CA ALA A 582 -25.16 12.66 -3.49
C ALA A 582 -26.09 13.26 -4.56
N GLU A 583 -26.18 14.59 -4.64
CA GLU A 583 -26.92 15.29 -5.70
C GLU A 583 -26.34 14.97 -7.09
N TYR A 584 -25.02 15.00 -7.25
CA TYR A 584 -24.34 14.66 -8.50
C TYR A 584 -24.59 13.21 -8.92
N TYR A 585 -24.48 12.27 -7.97
CA TYR A 585 -24.67 10.85 -8.21
C TYR A 585 -26.08 10.57 -8.75
N GLU A 586 -27.11 11.11 -8.10
CA GLU A 586 -28.51 10.90 -8.50
C GLU A 586 -28.88 11.63 -9.81
N THR A 587 -28.32 12.82 -10.05
CA THR A 587 -28.75 13.68 -11.18
C THR A 587 -27.87 13.57 -12.43
N VAL A 588 -26.64 13.04 -12.30
CA VAL A 588 -25.67 12.92 -13.39
C VAL A 588 -25.21 11.47 -13.55
N SER A 589 -24.67 10.86 -12.49
CA SER A 589 -24.04 9.53 -12.59
C SER A 589 -25.06 8.43 -12.90
N VAL A 590 -26.16 8.34 -12.13
CA VAL A 590 -27.23 7.35 -12.34
C VAL A 590 -27.86 7.47 -13.74
N PRO A 591 -28.27 8.66 -14.23
CA PRO A 591 -28.78 8.81 -15.59
C PRO A 591 -27.76 8.50 -16.69
N ALA A 592 -26.46 8.66 -16.43
CA ALA A 592 -25.38 8.33 -17.35
C ALA A 592 -24.98 6.85 -17.31
N GLY A 593 -25.49 6.06 -16.35
CA GLY A 593 -25.11 4.67 -16.13
C GLY A 593 -23.76 4.50 -15.42
N SER A 594 -23.19 5.57 -14.84
CA SER A 594 -21.94 5.55 -14.07
C SER A 594 -22.23 5.34 -12.58
N VAL A 595 -22.86 4.21 -12.24
CA VAL A 595 -23.24 3.88 -10.86
C VAL A 595 -22.10 3.17 -10.11
N GLN A 596 -22.20 3.10 -8.79
CA GLN A 596 -21.31 2.23 -8.01
C GLN A 596 -21.65 0.77 -8.33
N GLU A 597 -20.67 0.02 -8.82
CA GLU A 597 -20.84 -1.37 -9.31
C GLU A 597 -19.90 -2.35 -8.59
N ASP A 598 -19.20 -1.88 -7.57
CA ASP A 598 -18.18 -2.57 -6.78
C ASP A 598 -18.25 -2.12 -5.29
N SER A 599 -17.30 -2.59 -4.48
CA SER A 599 -17.13 -2.25 -3.06
C SER A 599 -17.03 -0.74 -2.80
N GLY A 600 -16.56 0.01 -3.80
CA GLY A 600 -16.31 1.44 -3.76
C GLY A 600 -14.90 1.83 -3.30
N VAL A 601 -13.99 0.89 -3.04
CA VAL A 601 -12.61 1.17 -2.58
C VAL A 601 -11.54 0.77 -3.58
#